data_AF-A0A3M2X0R2-F1
#
_entry.id   AF-A0A3M2X0R2-F1
#
_cell.length_a   1.000
_cell.length_b   1.000
_cell.length_c   1.000
_cell.angle_alpha   90.00
_cell.angle_beta   90.00
_cell.angle_gamma   90.00
#
_symmetry.space_group_name_H-M   'P 1'
#
loop_
_entity.id
_entity.type
_entity.pdbx_description
1 polymer ?
#
loop_
_entity_poly.entity_id
_entity_poly.type
_entity_poly.pdbx_seq_one_letter_code
_entity_poly.pdbx_strand_id
1 'polypeptide(L)' 'MSSIQSMNQHSPLILAIDEGTSNAKAVLVNEQGQVVARGSRPLR' A
#
# COMPACT_ATOMS: atom_id res chain seq x y z
N MET A 1 0.71 -34.15 7.08
CA MET A 1 -0.40 -33.37 6.48
C MET A 1 0.03 -31.91 6.46
N SER A 2 0.73 -31.49 5.40
CA SER A 2 1.13 -30.08 5.25
C SER A 2 0.10 -29.41 4.36
N SER A 3 -0.73 -28.55 4.96
CA SER A 3 -1.68 -27.72 4.23
C SER A 3 -0.88 -26.75 3.35
N ILE A 4 -1.03 -26.88 2.04
CA ILE A 4 -0.64 -25.84 1.09
C ILE A 4 -1.60 -24.69 1.39
N GLN A 5 -1.16 -23.74 2.23
CA GLN A 5 -1.82 -22.46 2.38
C GLN A 5 -1.83 -21.84 0.98
N SER A 6 -3.01 -21.85 0.35
CA SER A 6 -3.28 -21.06 -0.83
C SER A 6 -2.84 -19.64 -0.49
N MET A 7 -1.75 -19.19 -1.12
CA MET A 7 -1.34 -17.79 -1.04
C MET A 7 -2.51 -17.00 -1.62
N ASN A 8 -3.32 -16.45 -0.75
CA ASN A 8 -4.39 -15.57 -1.15
C ASN A 8 -3.69 -14.30 -1.67
N GLN A 9 -3.36 -14.26 -2.97
CA GLN A 9 -2.66 -13.17 -3.64
C GLN A 9 -3.47 -11.85 -3.66
N HIS A 10 -4.53 -11.79 -2.86
CA HIS A 10 -5.57 -10.76 -2.87
C HIS A 10 -5.91 -10.33 -1.44
N SER A 11 -4.95 -10.31 -0.52
CA SER A 11 -5.14 -9.58 0.73
C SER A 11 -5.51 -8.12 0.40
N PRO A 12 -6.58 -7.57 0.99
CA PRO A 12 -7.05 -6.24 0.66
C PRO A 12 -5.98 -5.20 1.03
N LEU A 13 -5.80 -4.22 0.15
CA LEU A 13 -4.86 -3.12 0.34
C LEU A 13 -5.60 -1.79 0.27
N ILE A 14 -5.20 -0.86 1.11
CA ILE A 14 -5.67 0.52 1.10
C ILE A 14 -4.59 1.38 0.46
N LEU A 15 -4.94 2.09 -0.62
CA LEU A 15 -4.10 3.13 -1.19
C LEU A 15 -4.50 4.48 -0.60
N ALA A 16 -3.65 5.04 0.24
CA ALA A 16 -3.79 6.40 0.74
C ALA A 16 -3.01 7.37 -0.16
N ILE A 17 -3.67 8.41 -0.66
CA ILE A 17 -3.06 9.48 -1.46
C ILE A 17 -3.17 10.78 -0.68
N ASP A 18 -2.05 11.47 -0.57
CA ASP A 18 -1.95 12.80 0.01
C ASP A 18 -1.45 13.76 -1.07
N GLU A 19 -2.32 14.68 -1.49
CA GLU A 19 -2.04 15.71 -2.49
C GLU A 19 -1.68 17.00 -1.76
N GLY A 20 -0.38 17.15 -1.47
CA GLY A 20 0.16 18.39 -0.95
C GLY A 20 0.52 19.34 -2.10
N THR A 21 0.65 20.63 -1.80
CA THR A 21 0.86 21.69 -2.81
C THR A 21 2.16 21.57 -3.61
N SER A 22 3.21 20.97 -3.05
CA SER A 22 4.53 20.82 -3.69
C SER A 22 4.93 19.37 -3.93
N ASN A 23 4.16 18.41 -3.41
CA ASN A 23 4.50 17.01 -3.44
C ASN A 23 3.25 16.16 -3.27
N ALA A 24 3.05 15.22 -4.19
CA ALA A 24 2.07 14.16 -4.02
C ALA A 24 2.73 12.94 -3.40
N LYS A 25 2.05 12.30 -2.44
CA LYS A 25 2.49 11.08 -1.78
C LYS A 25 1.44 9.98 -1.94
N ALA A 26 1.91 8.74 -2.02
CA ALA A 26 1.09 7.55 -2.05
C ALA A 26 1.65 6.53 -1.05
N VAL A 27 0.78 5.94 -0.26
CA VAL A 27 1.13 4.90 0.72
C VAL A 27 0.17 3.72 0.54
N LEU A 28 0.73 2.53 0.39
CA LEU A 28 -0.02 1.28 0.33
C LEU A 28 0.05 0.61 1.69
N VAL A 29 -1.11 0.27 2.25
CA VAL A 29 -1.24 -0.30 3.60
C VAL A 29 -2.01 -1.61 3.54
N ASN A 30 -1.59 -2.62 4.30
CA ASN A 30 -2.33 -3.87 4.47
C ASN A 30 -3.37 -3.80 5.59
N GLU A 31 -4.17 -4.84 5.76
CA GLU A 31 -5.22 -4.94 6.78
C GLU A 31 -4.69 -4.89 8.23
N GLN A 32 -3.40 -5.17 8.46
CA GLN A 32 -2.75 -5.01 9.77
C GLN A 32 -2.30 -3.56 10.04
N GLY A 33 -2.59 -2.62 9.14
CA GLY A 33 -2.15 -1.24 9.23
C GLY A 33 -0.67 -1.03 8.89
N GLN A 34 -0.01 -2.03 8.30
CA GLN A 34 1.41 -1.97 7.96
C GLN A 34 1.60 -1.35 6.59
N VAL A 35 2.58 -0.46 6.46
CA VAL A 35 2.95 0.11 5.16
C VAL A 35 3.77 -0.91 4.38
N VAL A 36 3.28 -1.28 3.20
CA VAL A 36 3.91 -2.26 2.31
C VAL A 36 4.61 -1.60 1.11
N ALA A 37 4.21 -0.39 0.73
CA ALA A 37 4.89 0.40 -0.29
C ALA A 37 4.67 1.90 -0.09
N ARG A 38 5.61 2.71 -0.59
CA ARG A 38 5.55 4.17 -0.57
C ARG A 38 5.97 4.73 -1.92
N GLY A 39 5.32 5.79 -2.36
CA GLY A 39 5.68 6.58 -3.53
C GLY A 39 5.55 8.06 -3.23
N SER A 40 6.39 8.88 -3.85
CA SER A 40 6.23 10.34 -3.79
C SER A 40 6.74 10.97 -5.06
N ARG A 41 6.13 12.08 -5.46
CA ARG A 41 6.53 12.86 -6.63
C ARG A 41 6.43 14.36 -6.32
N PRO A 42 7.48 15.15 -6.54
CA PRO A 42 7.38 16.61 -6.54
C PRO A 42 6.36 17.09 -7.57
N LEU A 43 5.57 18.08 -7.19
CA LEU A 43 4.68 18.82 -8.09
C LEU A 43 5.42 20.07 -8.56
N ARG A 44 5.39 20.32 -9.86
CA ARG A 44 5.96 21.52 -10.49
C ARG A 44 4.86 22.53 -10.71
#